data_AF-A0A3D4NU45-F1
#
_entry.id   AF-A0A3D4NU45-F1
#
_cell.length_a   1.000
_cell.length_b   1.000
_cell.length_c   1.000
_cell.angle_alpha   90.00
_cell.angle_beta   90.00
_cell.angle_gamma   90.00
#
_symmetry.space_group_name_H-M   'P 1'
#
loop_
_entity.id
_entity.type
_entity.pdbx_description
1 polymer ?
#
loop_
_entity_poly.entity_id
_entity_poly.type
_entity_poly.pdbx_seq_one_letter_code
_entity_poly.pdbx_strand_id
1 'polypeptide(L)'
;MIGTLIRTLLAAVTLLLAVIAGVAIGETAIDPGVVFQVLANKLWAAGYVLDPIDEGIVWNYRLTRALVAAACGAGLATCGV
;
A
#
# COMPACT_ATOMS: atom_id res chain seq x y z
N MET A 1 -8.50 -28.05 -5.38
CA MET A 1 -7.57 -27.50 -4.37
C MET A 1 -6.55 -26.54 -5.00
N ILE A 2 -5.79 -26.95 -6.05
CA ILE A 2 -4.83 -26.08 -6.76
C ILE A 2 -5.47 -24.80 -7.34
N GLY A 3 -6.65 -24.90 -7.97
CA GLY A 3 -7.28 -23.76 -8.67
C GLY A 3 -7.75 -22.65 -7.74
N THR A 4 -8.24 -22.98 -6.53
CA THR A 4 -8.65 -22.01 -5.52
C THR A 4 -7.44 -21.28 -4.94
N LEU A 5 -6.36 -22.01 -4.67
CA LEU A 5 -5.08 -21.46 -4.19
C LEU A 5 -4.51 -20.41 -5.16
N ILE A 6 -4.54 -20.70 -6.47
CA ILE A 6 -4.06 -19.75 -7.49
C ILE A 6 -4.90 -18.47 -7.47
N ARG A 7 -6.24 -18.58 -7.39
CA ARG A 7 -7.14 -17.42 -7.35
C ARG A 7 -6.93 -16.56 -6.11
N THR A 8 -6.82 -17.18 -4.93
CA THR A 8 -6.57 -16.44 -3.69
C THR A 8 -5.22 -15.73 -3.70
N LEU A 9 -4.20 -16.36 -4.29
CA LEU A 9 -2.86 -15.79 -4.38
C LEU A 9 -2.83 -14.61 -5.36
N LEU A 10 -3.49 -14.74 -6.52
CA LEU A 10 -3.68 -13.63 -7.46
C LEU A 10 -4.43 -12.46 -6.82
N ALA A 11 -5.52 -12.72 -6.10
CA ALA A 11 -6.30 -11.70 -5.41
C ALA A 11 -5.44 -10.93 -4.38
N ALA A 12 -4.67 -11.66 -3.55
CA ALA A 12 -3.77 -11.07 -2.57
C ALA A 12 -2.68 -10.20 -3.23
N VAL A 13 -2.07 -10.67 -4.31
CA VAL A 13 -1.07 -9.91 -5.07
C VAL A 13 -1.69 -8.64 -5.67
N THR A 14 -2.87 -8.74 -6.29
CA THR A 14 -3.54 -7.57 -6.84
C THR A 14 -3.92 -6.54 -5.77
N LEU A 15 -4.35 -6.99 -4.59
CA LEU A 15 -4.64 -6.11 -3.46
C LEU A 15 -3.39 -5.36 -3.00
N LEU A 16 -2.26 -6.06 -2.85
CA LEU A 16 -0.99 -5.44 -2.48
C LEU A 16 -0.54 -4.39 -3.50
N LEU A 17 -0.64 -4.70 -4.80
CA LEU A 17 -0.32 -3.76 -5.87
C LEU A 17 -1.22 -2.52 -5.83
N ALA A 18 -2.52 -2.70 -5.59
CA ALA A 18 -3.46 -1.59 -5.45
C ALA A 18 -3.13 -0.68 -4.27
N VAL A 19 -2.76 -1.26 -3.11
CA VAL A 19 -2.34 -0.49 -1.94
C VAL A 19 -1.05 0.28 -2.24
N ILE A 20 -0.03 -0.37 -2.81
CA ILE A 20 1.24 0.30 -3.17
C ILE A 20 0.98 1.44 -4.16
N ALA A 21 0.14 1.22 -5.17
CA ALA A 21 -0.24 2.27 -6.12
C ALA A 21 -0.96 3.43 -5.42
N GLY A 22 -1.86 3.15 -4.48
CA GLY A 22 -2.55 4.18 -3.68
C GLY A 22 -1.63 4.98 -2.74
N VAL A 23 -0.48 4.41 -2.35
CA VAL A 23 0.56 5.12 -1.59
C VAL A 23 1.47 5.94 -2.51
N ALA A 24 1.86 5.40 -3.65
CA ALA A 24 2.75 6.06 -4.59
C ALA A 24 2.10 7.28 -5.27
N ILE A 25 0.82 7.20 -5.60
CA ILE A 25 0.09 8.25 -6.32
C ILE A 25 -0.57 9.21 -5.32
N GLY A 26 -0.24 10.50 -5.39
CA GLY A 26 -0.85 11.51 -4.53
C GLY A 26 -0.58 12.95 -4.98
N GLU A 27 -1.11 13.90 -4.20
CA GLU A 27 -1.11 15.34 -4.52
C GLU A 27 0.27 15.99 -4.44
N THR A 28 1.10 15.57 -3.49
CA THR A 28 2.48 16.00 -3.38
C THR A 28 3.35 15.18 -4.35
N ALA A 29 4.16 15.87 -5.14
CA ALA A 29 5.09 15.23 -6.07
C ALA A 29 6.26 14.61 -5.26
N ILE A 30 6.08 13.36 -4.85
CA ILE A 30 7.11 12.53 -4.21
C ILE A 30 7.54 11.49 -5.25
N ASP A 31 8.84 11.36 -5.47
CA ASP A 31 9.37 10.37 -6.41
C ASP A 31 8.95 8.94 -5.96
N PRO A 32 8.44 8.08 -6.86
CA PRO A 32 8.12 6.70 -6.52
C PRO A 32 9.27 5.96 -5.83
N GLY A 33 10.52 6.26 -6.18
CA GLY A 33 11.72 5.70 -5.53
C GLY A 33 11.80 6.04 -4.04
N VAL A 34 11.46 7.29 -3.66
CA VAL A 34 11.41 7.74 -2.26
C VAL A 34 10.33 6.97 -1.50
N VAL A 35 9.16 6.74 -2.10
CA VAL A 35 8.08 5.95 -1.47
C VAL A 35 8.55 4.53 -1.13
N PHE A 36 9.25 3.86 -2.04
CA PHE A 36 9.81 2.54 -1.78
C PHE A 36 10.90 2.57 -0.70
N GLN A 37 11.73 3.62 -0.65
CA GLN A 37 12.73 3.79 0.41
C GLN A 37 12.09 4.03 1.78
N VAL A 38 11.01 4.81 1.86
CA VAL A 38 10.23 5.01 3.10
C VAL A 38 9.66 3.67 3.57
N LEU A 39 9.02 2.92 2.66
CA LEU A 39 8.49 1.59 2.97
C LEU A 39 9.62 0.65 3.43
N ALA A 40 10.77 0.67 2.78
CA ALA A 40 11.93 -0.14 3.15
C ALA A 40 12.48 0.23 4.53
N ASN A 41 12.54 1.53 4.87
CA ASN A 41 12.94 1.99 6.18
C ASN A 41 11.95 1.57 7.27
N LYS A 42 10.65 1.67 7.03
CA LYS A 42 9.64 1.35 8.06
C LYS A 42 9.38 -0.16 8.21
N LEU A 43 9.50 -0.94 7.14
CA LEU A 43 9.28 -2.40 7.16
C LEU A 43 10.55 -3.18 7.49
N TRP A 44 11.72 -2.74 7.01
CA TRP A 44 12.97 -3.48 7.09
C TRP A 44 14.13 -2.70 7.73
N ALA A 45 13.91 -1.48 8.24
CA ALA A 45 14.94 -0.63 8.84
C ALA A 45 16.16 -0.42 7.91
N ALA A 46 15.91 -0.22 6.62
CA ALA A 46 16.95 -0.14 5.58
C ALA A 46 17.93 1.04 5.69
N GLY A 47 17.66 2.03 6.55
CA GLY A 47 18.61 3.10 6.89
C GLY A 47 18.81 4.19 5.83
N TYR A 48 17.90 4.32 4.86
CA TYR A 48 17.95 5.41 3.87
C TYR A 48 17.75 6.77 4.55
N VAL A 49 18.53 7.78 4.16
CA VAL A 49 18.35 9.15 4.66
C VAL A 49 17.27 9.83 3.83
N LEU A 50 16.10 10.04 4.44
CA LEU A 50 14.92 10.64 3.82
C LEU A 50 14.46 11.86 4.64
N ASP A 51 13.71 12.76 3.99
CA ASP A 51 13.07 13.87 4.69
C ASP A 51 11.99 13.31 5.64
N PRO A 52 12.01 13.67 6.94
CA PRO A 52 10.97 13.28 7.90
C PRO A 52 9.54 13.64 7.46
N ILE A 53 9.38 14.72 6.67
CA ILE A 53 8.08 15.14 6.15
C ILE A 53 7.58 14.13 5.11
N ASP A 54 8.41 13.75 4.14
CA ASP A 54 8.06 12.78 3.10
C ASP A 54 7.78 11.40 3.72
N GLU A 55 8.59 10.98 4.69
CA GLU A 55 8.32 9.76 5.47
C GLU A 55 6.95 9.82 6.14
N GLY A 56 6.63 10.95 6.76
CA GLY A 56 5.35 11.17 7.43
C GLY A 56 4.16 11.11 6.47
N ILE A 57 4.28 11.76 5.32
CA ILE A 57 3.24 11.76 4.28
C ILE A 57 3.01 10.35 3.76
N VAL A 58 4.06 9.61 3.43
CA VAL A 58 3.95 8.26 2.88
C VAL A 58 3.37 7.30 3.92
N TRP A 59 3.92 7.28 5.15
CA TRP A 59 3.60 6.28 6.15
C TRP A 59 2.33 6.57 6.96
N ASN A 60 2.13 7.81 7.40
CA ASN A 60 1.01 8.15 8.29
C ASN A 60 -0.22 8.68 7.55
N TYR A 61 -0.05 9.24 6.35
CA TYR A 61 -1.15 9.84 5.59
C TYR A 61 -1.60 8.97 4.40
N ARG A 62 -0.70 8.64 3.47
CA ARG A 62 -1.08 7.92 2.24
C ARG A 62 -1.35 6.43 2.48
N LEU A 63 -0.49 5.76 3.25
CA LEU A 63 -0.66 4.35 3.61
C LEU A 63 -1.96 4.11 4.38
N THR A 64 -2.23 4.89 5.42
CA THR A 64 -3.44 4.76 6.24
C THR A 64 -4.70 4.94 5.40
N ARG A 65 -4.73 5.95 4.53
CA ARG A 65 -5.84 6.17 3.58
C ARG A 65 -6.04 4.98 2.63
N ALA A 66 -4.96 4.45 2.06
CA ALA A 66 -5.03 3.29 1.15
C ALA A 66 -5.57 2.04 1.86
N LEU A 67 -5.16 1.81 3.11
CA LEU A 67 -5.62 0.68 3.92
C LEU A 67 -7.12 0.80 4.29
N VAL A 68 -7.57 2.00 4.67
CA VAL A 68 -9.01 2.23 4.92
C VAL A 68 -9.83 2.00 3.65
N ALA A 69 -9.37 2.48 2.49
CA ALA A 69 -10.06 2.24 1.22
C ALA A 69 -10.15 0.74 0.89
N ALA A 70 -9.08 -0.03 1.11
CA ALA A 70 -9.09 -1.48 0.93
C ALA A 70 -10.08 -2.17 1.89
N ALA A 71 -10.12 -1.76 3.17
CA ALA A 71 -11.04 -2.32 4.15
C ALA A 71 -12.51 -2.00 3.83
N CYS A 72 -12.82 -0.76 3.46
CA CYS A 72 -14.17 -0.36 3.05
C CYS A 72 -14.61 -1.11 1.79
N GLY A 73 -13.73 -1.25 0.80
CA GLY A 73 -14.01 -2.01 -0.42
C GLY A 73 -14.27 -3.48 -0.15
N ALA A 74 -13.49 -4.10 0.74
CA ALA A 74 -13.72 -5.47 1.18
C ALA A 74 -15.09 -5.63 1.86
N GLY A 75 -15.44 -4.72 2.79
CA GLY A 75 -16.73 -4.74 3.47
C GLY A 75 -17.92 -4.65 2.51
N LEU A 76 -17.88 -3.69 1.56
CA LEU A 76 -18.91 -3.56 0.54
C LEU A 76 -19.01 -4.79 -0.36
N ALA A 77 -17.87 -5.35 -0.77
CA ALA A 77 -17.85 -6.57 -1.57
C ALA A 77 -18.45 -7.78 -0.82
N THR A 78 -18.25 -7.89 0.49
CA THR A 78 -18.82 -8.97 1.31
C THR A 78 -20.30 -8.80 1.66
N CYS A 79 -20.84 -7.58 1.65
CA CYS A 79 -22.27 -7.36 1.90
C CYS A 79 -23.12 -7.51 0.65
N GLY A 80 -22.53 -7.33 -0.54
CA GLY A 80 -23.22 -7.41 -1.83
C GLY A 80 -23.25 -8.80 -2.48
N VAL A 81 -22.74 -9.83 -1.79
CA VAL A 81 -22.79 -11.24 -2.22
C VAL A 81 -24.06 -11.94 -1.78
#